data_AF-A0A372QE05-F1
#
_entry.id   AF-A0A372QE05-F1
#
_cell.length_a   1.000
_cell.length_b   1.000
_cell.length_c   1.000
_cell.angle_alpha   90.00
_cell.angle_beta   90.00
_cell.angle_gamma   90.00
#
_symmetry.space_group_name_H-M   'P 1'
#
loop_
_entity.id
_entity.type
_entity.pdbx_description
1 polymer ?
#
loop_
_entity_poly.entity_id
_entity_poly.type
_entity_poly.pdbx_seq_one_letter_code
_entity_poly.pdbx_strand_id
1 'polypeptide(L)'
;MSEATIKQRCNELKRRIEFLKEECGTLFVNLSVSIYKNELDNCYLCIGSLKNNFTNSYNIVEEILETVTSHINQLEYRVDHLVRLSNKLTLTERQDKCLKELGSLLEGVGMSLNDMELLCQVKVQSNIKFHSNDQSLDQVKLSLHIPIPDEMNQYKPSLQKALEAIDKWSPGRTTHDAIYFSNQK
;
A
#
# COMPACT_ATOMS: atom_id res chain seq x y z
N MET A 1 2.45 -3.28 -8.20
CA MET A 1 1.90 -3.10 -9.56
C MET A 1 3.01 -2.57 -10.47
N SER A 2 2.98 -2.84 -11.78
CA SER A 2 4.04 -2.43 -12.71
C SER A 2 3.71 -1.11 -13.42
N GLU A 3 4.74 -0.41 -13.90
CA GLU A 3 4.60 0.80 -14.74
C GLU A 3 3.68 0.56 -15.96
N ALA A 4 3.68 -0.67 -16.48
CA ALA A 4 2.80 -1.10 -17.56
C ALA A 4 1.31 -1.00 -17.18
N THR A 5 0.94 -1.33 -15.94
CA THR A 5 -0.44 -1.24 -15.46
C THR A 5 -0.90 0.22 -15.39
N ILE A 6 -0.06 1.14 -14.90
CA ILE A 6 -0.37 2.58 -14.88
C ILE A 6 -0.54 3.11 -16.31
N LYS A 7 0.41 2.81 -17.21
CA LYS A 7 0.33 3.22 -18.61
C LYS A 7 -0.94 2.71 -19.29
N GLN A 8 -1.32 1.47 -19.05
CA GLN A 8 -2.55 0.89 -19.57
C GLN A 8 -3.79 1.65 -19.07
N ARG A 9 -3.88 1.94 -17.77
CA ARG A 9 -5.01 2.67 -17.19
C ARG A 9 -5.09 4.12 -17.67
N CYS A 10 -3.95 4.81 -17.80
CA CYS A 10 -3.91 6.15 -18.39
C CYS A 10 -4.36 6.17 -19.86
N ASN A 11 -4.01 5.15 -20.64
CA ASN A 11 -4.45 5.03 -22.03
C ASN A 11 -5.97 4.78 -22.12
N GLU A 12 -6.54 3.99 -21.22
CA GLU A 12 -7.97 3.76 -21.15
C GLU A 12 -8.73 5.04 -20.79
N LEU A 13 -8.25 5.79 -19.79
CA LEU A 13 -8.81 7.10 -19.45
C LEU A 13 -8.76 8.06 -20.65
N LYS A 14 -7.63 8.11 -21.36
CA LYS A 14 -7.47 8.98 -22.53
C LYS A 14 -8.50 8.65 -23.62
N ARG A 15 -8.70 7.36 -23.94
CA ARG A 15 -9.72 6.92 -24.91
C ARG A 15 -11.12 7.32 -24.46
N ARG A 16 -11.42 7.17 -23.16
CA ARG A 16 -12.72 7.51 -22.62
C ARG A 16 -12.99 9.02 -22.68
N ILE A 17 -12.00 9.85 -22.38
CA ILE A 17 -12.11 11.32 -22.49
C ILE A 17 -12.45 11.74 -23.92
N GLU A 18 -11.80 11.15 -24.93
CA GLU A 18 -12.12 11.45 -26.33
C GLU A 18 -13.54 11.01 -26.70
N PHE A 19 -13.93 9.80 -26.30
CA PHE A 19 -15.30 9.30 -26.50
C PHE A 19 -16.36 10.23 -25.88
N LEU A 20 -16.13 10.68 -24.64
CA LEU A 20 -17.04 11.59 -23.94
C LEU A 20 -17.14 12.95 -24.61
N LYS A 21 -16.05 13.44 -25.21
CA LYS A 21 -16.04 14.72 -25.90
C LYS A 21 -16.97 14.71 -27.11
N GLU A 22 -16.95 13.63 -27.88
CA GLU A 22 -17.85 13.43 -29.03
C GLU A 22 -19.30 13.18 -28.59
N GLU A 23 -19.50 12.31 -27.60
CA GLU A 23 -20.82 11.92 -27.14
C GLU A 23 -21.56 13.06 -26.42
N CYS A 24 -20.87 13.82 -25.57
CA CYS A 24 -21.44 15.02 -24.94
C CYS A 24 -21.87 16.05 -25.99
N GLY A 25 -21.06 16.27 -27.03
CA GLY A 25 -21.42 17.17 -28.14
C GLY A 25 -22.74 16.76 -28.80
N THR A 26 -22.90 15.46 -29.07
CA THR A 26 -24.13 14.90 -29.65
C THR A 26 -25.32 15.05 -28.70
N LEU A 27 -25.14 14.71 -27.41
CA LEU A 27 -26.19 14.81 -26.40
C LEU A 27 -26.64 16.25 -26.17
N PHE A 28 -25.73 17.24 -26.22
CA PHE A 28 -26.09 18.65 -26.10
C PHE A 28 -26.92 19.15 -27.30
N VAL A 29 -26.58 18.72 -28.51
CA VAL A 29 -27.40 19.03 -29.70
C VAL A 29 -28.79 18.42 -29.58
N ASN A 30 -28.87 17.14 -29.21
CA ASN A 30 -30.15 16.45 -29.03
C ASN A 30 -31.00 17.07 -27.91
N LEU A 31 -30.37 17.45 -26.80
CA LEU A 31 -31.04 18.13 -25.70
C LEU A 31 -31.60 19.49 -26.16
N SER A 32 -30.82 20.26 -26.92
CA SER A 32 -31.24 21.57 -27.43
C SER A 32 -32.44 21.44 -28.38
N VAL A 33 -32.43 20.45 -29.26
CA VAL A 33 -33.56 20.13 -30.15
C VAL A 33 -34.79 19.71 -29.34
N SER A 34 -34.61 18.85 -28.34
CA SER A 34 -35.69 18.33 -27.51
C SER A 34 -36.35 19.44 -26.69
N ILE A 35 -35.55 20.37 -26.14
CA ILE A 35 -36.05 21.56 -25.43
C ILE A 35 -36.87 22.44 -26.37
N TYR A 36 -36.34 22.74 -27.56
CA TYR A 36 -37.05 23.57 -28.54
C TYR A 36 -38.39 22.96 -28.96
N LYS A 37 -38.44 21.62 -29.09
CA LYS A 37 -39.65 20.87 -29.44
C LYS A 37 -40.57 20.56 -28.24
N ASN A 38 -40.16 20.92 -27.02
CA ASN A 38 -40.85 20.58 -25.77
C ASN A 38 -41.03 19.05 -25.56
N GLU A 39 -40.06 18.26 -26.03
CA GLU A 39 -40.03 16.79 -25.89
C GLU A 39 -39.34 16.41 -24.57
N LEU A 40 -40.06 16.55 -23.45
CA LEU A 40 -39.56 16.35 -22.09
C LEU A 40 -38.92 14.96 -21.87
N ASP A 41 -39.51 13.89 -22.41
CA ASP A 41 -38.96 12.54 -22.27
C ASP A 41 -37.56 12.42 -22.91
N ASN A 42 -37.37 13.03 -24.08
CA ASN A 42 -36.09 13.06 -24.78
C ASN A 42 -35.06 13.92 -24.02
N CYS A 43 -35.50 15.00 -23.37
CA CYS A 43 -34.65 15.77 -22.46
C CYS A 43 -34.17 14.92 -21.27
N TYR A 44 -35.06 14.16 -20.62
CA TYR A 44 -34.70 13.28 -19.51
C TYR A 44 -33.72 12.18 -19.93
N LEU A 45 -33.92 11.59 -21.12
CA LEU A 45 -32.98 10.61 -21.67
C LEU A 45 -31.60 11.22 -21.90
N CYS A 46 -31.51 12.40 -22.52
CA CYS A 46 -30.23 13.07 -22.75
C CYS A 46 -29.49 13.41 -21.45
N ILE A 47 -30.22 13.94 -20.45
CA ILE A 47 -29.66 14.28 -19.13
C ILE A 47 -29.22 13.02 -18.38
N GLY A 48 -30.01 11.93 -18.46
CA GLY A 48 -29.68 10.64 -17.85
C GLY A 48 -28.40 10.05 -18.42
N SER A 49 -28.25 10.05 -19.75
CA SER A 49 -27.03 9.60 -20.43
C SER A 49 -25.82 10.45 -20.06
N LEU A 50 -25.96 11.79 -20.03
CA LEU A 50 -24.89 12.69 -19.56
C LEU A 50 -24.46 12.36 -18.13
N LYS A 51 -25.41 12.19 -17.21
CA LYS A 51 -25.12 11.83 -15.82
C LYS A 51 -24.33 10.53 -15.73
N ASN A 52 -24.78 9.48 -16.42
CA ASN A 52 -24.11 8.17 -16.39
C ASN A 52 -22.67 8.27 -16.93
N ASN A 53 -22.48 9.03 -18.01
CA ASN A 53 -21.17 9.28 -18.60
C ASN A 53 -20.23 10.01 -17.66
N PHE A 54 -20.68 11.09 -17.00
CA PHE A 54 -19.87 11.79 -16.01
C PHE A 54 -19.54 10.91 -14.79
N THR A 55 -20.50 10.14 -14.27
CA THR A 55 -20.26 9.21 -13.15
C THR A 55 -19.20 8.16 -13.49
N ASN A 56 -19.30 7.52 -14.67
CA ASN A 56 -18.32 6.52 -15.09
C ASN A 56 -16.92 7.14 -15.25
N SER A 57 -16.85 8.37 -15.76
CA SER A 57 -15.57 9.10 -15.91
C SER A 57 -14.93 9.39 -14.57
N TYR A 58 -15.73 9.85 -13.61
CA TYR A 58 -15.27 10.16 -12.26
C TYR A 58 -14.67 8.92 -11.58
N ASN A 59 -15.35 7.78 -11.66
CA ASN A 59 -14.87 6.52 -11.06
C ASN A 59 -13.50 6.08 -11.62
N ILE A 60 -13.28 6.25 -12.94
CA ILE A 60 -11.98 5.91 -13.55
C ILE A 60 -10.88 6.86 -13.07
N VAL A 61 -11.19 8.16 -12.95
CA VAL A 61 -10.24 9.16 -12.43
C VAL A 61 -9.88 8.86 -10.98
N GLU A 62 -10.86 8.49 -10.16
CA GLU A 62 -10.65 8.10 -8.76
C GLU A 62 -9.75 6.86 -8.65
N GLU A 63 -10.01 5.81 -9.43
CA GLU A 63 -9.16 4.59 -9.47
C GLU A 63 -7.71 4.92 -9.88
N ILE A 64 -7.53 5.81 -10.87
CA ILE A 64 -6.20 6.26 -11.30
C ILE A 64 -5.52 7.08 -10.20
N LEU A 65 -6.25 7.96 -9.52
CA LEU A 65 -5.72 8.79 -8.44
C LEU A 65 -5.24 7.93 -7.27
N GLU A 66 -6.02 6.95 -6.84
CA GLU A 66 -5.62 5.99 -5.80
C GLU A 66 -4.36 5.21 -6.23
N THR A 67 -4.34 4.74 -7.47
CA THR A 67 -3.22 3.97 -8.02
C THR A 67 -1.93 4.79 -8.08
N VAL A 68 -2.00 6.03 -8.56
CA VAL A 68 -0.84 6.93 -8.67
C VAL A 68 -0.34 7.33 -7.28
N THR A 69 -1.25 7.69 -6.37
CA THR A 69 -0.92 8.01 -4.97
C THR A 69 -0.18 6.84 -4.31
N SER A 70 -0.66 5.61 -4.48
CA SER A 70 0.01 4.43 -3.95
C SER A 70 1.41 4.23 -4.53
N HIS A 71 1.63 4.49 -5.82
CA HIS A 71 2.96 4.37 -6.43
C HIS A 71 3.91 5.49 -6.00
N ILE A 72 3.41 6.72 -5.82
CA ILE A 72 4.20 7.84 -5.30
C ILE A 72 4.72 7.48 -3.90
N ASN A 73 3.84 7.01 -3.01
CA ASN A 73 4.24 6.61 -1.65
C ASN A 73 5.31 5.49 -1.68
N GLN A 74 5.20 4.53 -2.61
CA GLN A 74 6.21 3.48 -2.78
C GLN A 74 7.54 4.03 -3.31
N LEU A 75 7.51 4.98 -4.25
CA LEU A 75 8.70 5.63 -4.77
C LEU A 75 9.38 6.50 -3.71
N GLU A 76 8.61 7.28 -2.95
CA GLU A 76 9.12 8.06 -1.81
C GLU A 76 9.81 7.15 -0.79
N TYR A 77 9.19 6.02 -0.44
CA TYR A 77 9.81 5.03 0.43
C TYR A 77 11.13 4.50 -0.14
N ARG A 78 11.15 4.14 -1.43
CA ARG A 78 12.37 3.64 -2.10
C ARG A 78 13.45 4.71 -2.19
N VAL A 79 13.09 5.96 -2.46
CA VAL A 79 14.02 7.09 -2.50
C VAL A 79 14.58 7.37 -1.11
N ASP A 80 13.74 7.43 -0.07
CA ASP A 80 14.21 7.58 1.32
C ASP A 80 15.16 6.44 1.70
N HIS A 81 14.82 5.21 1.32
CA HIS A 81 15.69 4.07 1.52
C HIS A 81 17.02 4.20 0.77
N LEU A 82 17.01 4.61 -0.49
CA LEU A 82 18.21 4.85 -1.28
C LEU A 82 19.04 6.02 -0.75
N VAL A 83 18.41 7.08 -0.23
CA VAL A 83 19.10 8.19 0.44
C VAL A 83 19.76 7.69 1.73
N ARG A 84 19.09 6.84 2.51
CA ARG A 84 19.71 6.17 3.67
C ARG A 84 20.87 5.25 3.27
N LEU A 85 20.74 4.51 2.17
CA LEU A 85 21.82 3.68 1.61
C LEU A 85 22.98 4.52 1.05
N SER A 86 22.68 5.65 0.42
CA SER A 86 23.67 6.61 -0.07
C SER A 86 24.39 7.31 1.07
N ASN A 87 23.69 7.63 2.16
CA ASN A 87 24.31 8.12 3.39
C ASN A 87 25.09 7.01 4.09
N LYS A 88 24.74 5.73 3.87
CA LYS A 88 25.56 4.56 4.24
C LYS A 88 26.87 4.45 3.43
N LEU A 89 26.97 5.04 2.23
CA LEU A 89 28.22 5.11 1.47
C LEU A 89 29.27 6.04 2.12
N THR A 90 28.85 6.85 3.10
CA THR A 90 29.73 7.48 4.10
C THR A 90 29.16 7.27 5.50
N LEU A 91 29.01 6.01 5.92
CA LEU A 91 28.82 5.71 7.34
C LEU A 91 29.93 6.38 8.13
N THR A 92 29.56 7.17 9.14
CA THR A 92 30.53 7.57 10.16
C THR A 92 31.06 6.31 10.85
N GLU A 93 32.31 6.33 11.33
CA GLU A 93 32.91 5.19 12.03
C GLU A 93 32.02 4.66 13.16
N ARG A 94 31.30 5.57 13.84
CA ARG A 94 30.34 5.22 14.89
C ARG A 94 29.15 4.42 14.35
N GLN A 95 28.58 4.82 13.21
CA GLN A 95 27.44 4.12 12.62
C GLN A 95 27.86 2.76 12.05
N ASP A 96 29.05 2.67 11.44
CA ASP A 96 29.61 1.39 10.97
C ASP A 96 29.84 0.43 12.15
N LYS A 97 30.42 0.93 13.25
CA LYS A 97 30.57 0.16 14.49
C LYS A 97 29.23 -0.32 15.03
N CYS A 98 28.22 0.56 15.12
CA CYS A 98 26.90 0.18 15.59
C CYS A 98 26.21 -0.85 14.67
N LEU A 99 26.38 -0.75 13.35
CA LEU A 99 25.81 -1.73 12.41
C LEU A 99 26.50 -3.10 12.54
N LYS A 100 27.82 -3.12 12.76
CA LYS A 100 28.55 -4.36 13.05
C LYS A 100 28.08 -5.00 14.35
N GLU A 101 27.97 -4.21 15.42
CA GLU A 101 27.45 -4.66 16.72
C GLU A 101 26.02 -5.20 16.60
N LEU A 102 25.13 -4.48 15.89
CA LEU A 102 23.77 -4.93 15.62
C LEU A 102 23.76 -6.22 14.78
N GLY A 103 24.60 -6.32 13.76
CA GLY A 103 24.76 -7.53 12.96
C GLY A 103 25.11 -8.75 13.82
N SER A 104 26.11 -8.62 14.69
CA SER A 104 26.51 -9.69 15.61
C SER A 104 25.41 -10.07 16.61
N LEU A 105 24.64 -9.10 17.11
CA LEU A 105 23.49 -9.39 17.99
C LEU A 105 22.38 -10.16 17.27
N LEU A 106 22.09 -9.79 16.02
CA LEU A 106 21.09 -10.46 15.19
C LEU A 106 21.52 -11.87 14.80
N GLU A 107 22.80 -12.07 14.48
CA GLU A 107 23.36 -13.40 14.19
C GLU A 107 23.16 -14.35 15.38
N GLY A 108 23.29 -13.85 16.62
CA GLY A 108 23.02 -14.61 17.83
C GLY A 108 21.61 -15.20 17.93
N VAL A 109 20.64 -14.64 17.19
CA VAL A 109 19.27 -15.17 17.09
C VAL A 109 18.93 -15.76 15.73
N GLY A 110 19.87 -15.83 14.79
CA GLY A 110 19.67 -16.35 13.43
C GLY A 110 19.06 -15.34 12.45
N MET A 111 19.16 -14.05 12.77
CA MET A 111 18.70 -12.94 11.93
C MET A 111 19.86 -12.20 11.29
N SER A 112 19.58 -11.54 10.17
CA SER A 112 20.50 -10.63 9.48
C SER A 112 19.97 -9.20 9.50
N LEU A 113 20.83 -8.24 9.13
CA LEU A 113 20.40 -6.85 8.92
C LEU A 113 19.33 -6.75 7.80
N ASN A 114 19.38 -7.62 6.79
CA ASN A 114 18.36 -7.69 5.73
C ASN A 114 17.01 -8.17 6.29
N ASP A 115 17.01 -9.13 7.21
CA ASP A 115 15.78 -9.57 7.88
C ASP A 115 15.14 -8.40 8.65
N MET A 116 15.95 -7.59 9.33
CA MET A 116 15.46 -6.39 10.03
C MET A 116 14.91 -5.33 9.08
N GLU A 117 15.51 -5.15 7.90
CA GLU A 117 15.01 -4.22 6.87
C GLU A 117 13.64 -4.67 6.35
N LEU A 118 13.48 -5.95 6.05
CA LEU A 118 12.21 -6.54 5.60
C LEU A 118 11.11 -6.38 6.66
N LEU A 119 11.43 -6.56 7.95
CA LEU A 119 10.47 -6.33 9.04
C LEU A 119 10.06 -4.86 9.17
N CYS A 120 10.99 -3.93 8.95
CA CYS A 120 10.67 -2.51 8.92
C CYS A 120 9.73 -2.16 7.77
N GLN A 121 9.92 -2.76 6.58
CA GLN A 121 9.01 -2.59 5.45
C GLN A 121 7.59 -3.06 5.78
N VAL A 122 7.45 -4.26 6.37
CA VAL A 122 6.15 -4.78 6.80
C VAL A 122 5.49 -3.87 7.83
N LYS A 123 6.25 -3.36 8.81
CA LYS A 123 5.72 -2.42 9.82
C LYS A 123 5.21 -1.11 9.19
N VAL A 124 5.89 -0.59 8.18
CA VAL A 124 5.44 0.62 7.47
C VAL A 124 4.19 0.35 6.63
N GLN A 125 4.08 -0.84 6.02
CA GLN A 125 2.94 -1.24 5.20
C GLN A 125 1.75 -1.74 6.02
N SER A 126 1.93 -2.10 7.29
CA SER A 126 0.84 -2.57 8.13
C SER A 126 -0.12 -1.42 8.45
N ASN A 127 -1.38 -1.54 8.01
CA ASN A 127 -2.45 -0.63 8.41
C ASN A 127 -2.57 -0.56 9.94
N ILE A 128 -2.99 0.59 10.48
CA ILE A 128 -3.20 0.85 11.92
C ILE A 128 -4.03 -0.26 12.62
N LYS A 129 -4.89 -0.98 11.87
CA LYS A 129 -5.68 -2.12 12.35
C LYS A 129 -4.87 -3.35 12.80
N PHE A 130 -3.57 -3.44 12.48
CA PHE A 130 -2.69 -4.52 12.97
C PHE A 130 -2.33 -4.40 14.46
N HIS A 131 -2.59 -3.25 15.10
CA HIS A 131 -2.26 -3.00 16.50
C HIS A 131 -3.37 -3.40 17.49
N SER A 132 -4.35 -4.21 17.09
CA SER A 132 -5.54 -4.48 17.89
C SER A 132 -5.98 -5.94 17.88
N ASN A 133 -5.05 -6.89 17.74
CA ASN A 133 -5.36 -8.30 17.96
C ASN A 133 -4.65 -8.80 19.23
N ASP A 134 -5.41 -9.29 20.20
CA ASP A 134 -4.87 -9.89 21.44
C ASP A 134 -4.29 -11.30 21.18
N GLN A 135 -3.65 -11.48 20.02
CA GLN A 135 -3.09 -12.76 19.61
C GLN A 135 -1.83 -13.06 20.41
N SER A 136 -1.81 -14.23 21.03
CA SER A 136 -0.61 -14.78 21.65
C SER A 136 0.46 -15.09 20.60
N LEU A 137 1.72 -15.13 21.03
CA LEU A 137 2.85 -15.43 20.15
C LEU A 137 2.69 -16.78 19.43
N ASP A 138 2.14 -17.79 20.10
CA ASP A 138 1.87 -19.10 19.52
C ASP A 138 0.75 -19.06 18.47
N GLN A 139 -0.28 -18.25 18.67
CA GLN A 139 -1.31 -18.02 17.66
C GLN A 139 -0.75 -17.31 16.42
N VAL A 140 0.17 -16.37 16.60
CA VAL A 140 0.85 -15.69 15.49
C VAL A 140 1.74 -16.66 14.72
N LYS A 141 2.49 -17.53 15.41
CA LYS A 141 3.30 -18.59 14.78
C LYS A 141 2.44 -19.54 13.94
N LEU A 142 1.31 -20.01 14.50
CA LEU A 142 0.35 -20.85 13.78
C LEU A 142 -0.22 -20.14 12.54
N SER A 143 -0.49 -18.84 12.64
CA SER A 143 -1.01 -18.05 11.52
C SER A 143 -0.01 -17.93 10.36
N LEU A 144 1.29 -17.98 10.63
CA LEU A 144 2.32 -18.00 9.58
C LEU A 144 2.41 -19.36 8.84
N HIS A 145 1.82 -20.43 9.37
CA HIS A 145 1.70 -21.70 8.63
C HIS A 145 0.60 -21.66 7.57
N ILE A 146 -0.38 -20.77 7.72
CA ILE A 146 -1.45 -20.56 6.73
C ILE A 146 -0.82 -19.93 5.46
N PRO A 147 -1.30 -20.28 4.26
CA PRO A 147 -0.91 -19.58 3.04
C PRO A 147 -1.15 -18.08 3.18
N ILE A 148 -0.11 -17.29 2.93
CA ILE A 148 -0.18 -15.84 2.91
C ILE A 148 -0.23 -15.37 1.44
N PRO A 149 -0.77 -14.16 1.18
CA PRO A 149 -0.76 -13.60 -0.17
C PRO A 149 0.63 -13.60 -0.80
N ASP A 150 0.71 -13.82 -2.10
CA ASP A 150 1.98 -13.92 -2.84
C ASP A 150 2.83 -12.65 -2.67
N GLU A 151 2.20 -11.49 -2.58
CA GLU A 151 2.86 -10.19 -2.36
C GLU A 151 3.58 -10.12 -0.99
N MET A 152 3.13 -10.90 -0.02
CA MET A 152 3.69 -10.96 1.33
C MET A 152 4.70 -12.10 1.52
N ASN A 153 4.83 -13.00 0.54
CA ASN A 153 5.62 -14.22 0.69
C ASN A 153 7.10 -13.95 0.95
N GLN A 154 7.64 -12.87 0.40
CA GLN A 154 9.02 -12.44 0.62
C GLN A 154 9.35 -12.10 2.09
N TYR A 155 8.34 -11.71 2.89
CA TYR A 155 8.54 -11.31 4.28
C TYR A 155 8.45 -12.47 5.27
N LYS A 156 7.86 -13.60 4.85
CA LYS A 156 7.59 -14.76 5.70
C LYS A 156 8.83 -15.31 6.41
N PRO A 157 9.98 -15.50 5.73
CA PRO A 157 11.17 -16.03 6.41
C PRO A 157 11.66 -15.09 7.52
N SER A 158 11.67 -13.78 7.28
CA SER A 158 12.10 -12.80 8.27
C SER A 158 11.12 -12.66 9.43
N LEU A 159 9.82 -12.78 9.18
CA LEU A 159 8.78 -12.84 10.23
C LEU A 159 8.95 -14.06 11.13
N GLN A 160 9.19 -15.25 10.55
CA GLN A 160 9.42 -16.48 11.32
C GLN A 160 10.64 -16.34 12.24
N LYS A 161 11.78 -15.89 11.69
CA LYS A 161 12.99 -15.64 12.49
C LYS A 161 12.76 -14.62 13.60
N ALA A 162 11.97 -13.58 13.34
CA ALA A 162 11.65 -12.57 14.35
C ALA A 162 10.85 -13.16 15.52
N LEU A 163 9.87 -14.02 15.25
CA LEU A 163 9.10 -14.69 16.31
C LEU A 163 10.00 -15.63 17.13
N GLU A 164 10.90 -16.37 16.49
CA GLU A 164 11.89 -17.20 17.19
C GLU A 164 12.89 -16.36 18.01
N ALA A 165 13.29 -15.19 17.51
CA ALA A 165 14.15 -14.27 18.23
C ALA A 165 13.46 -13.68 19.47
N ILE A 166 12.16 -13.38 19.39
CA ILE A 166 11.36 -12.91 20.53
C ILE A 166 11.34 -13.95 21.65
N ASP A 167 11.17 -15.24 21.33
CA ASP A 167 11.28 -16.32 22.33
C ASP A 167 12.64 -16.33 23.01
N LYS A 168 13.72 -16.20 22.23
CA LYS A 168 15.10 -16.22 22.73
C LYS A 168 15.45 -15.02 23.60
N TRP A 169 14.93 -13.83 23.26
CA TRP A 169 15.20 -12.59 24.02
C TRP A 169 14.29 -12.42 25.23
N SER A 170 13.19 -13.15 25.32
CA SER A 170 12.26 -13.09 26.45
C SER A 170 11.85 -14.49 26.94
N PRO A 171 12.81 -15.31 27.39
CA PRO A 171 12.50 -16.62 27.93
C PRO A 171 11.66 -16.45 29.21
N GLY A 172 10.36 -16.77 29.14
CA GLY A 172 9.46 -16.75 30.30
C GLY A 172 8.30 -15.75 30.25
N ARG A 173 8.03 -15.05 29.14
CA ARG A 173 6.77 -14.29 28.99
C ARG A 173 5.57 -15.24 28.80
N THR A 174 5.16 -15.85 29.91
CA THR A 174 3.86 -16.52 30.04
C THR A 174 2.78 -15.44 30.06
N THR A 175 2.21 -15.13 28.88
CA THR A 175 0.82 -14.68 28.62
C THR A 175 0.09 -13.68 29.54
N HIS A 176 0.70 -12.98 30.50
CA HIS A 176 0.00 -12.05 31.40
C HIS A 176 0.59 -10.63 31.49
N ASP A 177 1.76 -10.37 30.92
CA ASP A 177 2.35 -9.01 30.94
C ASP A 177 2.17 -8.27 29.61
N ALA A 178 0.96 -8.35 29.04
CA ALA A 178 0.49 -7.45 28.00
C ALA A 178 -0.01 -6.12 28.61
N ILE A 179 0.77 -5.52 29.50
CA ILE A 179 0.54 -4.14 29.98
C ILE A 179 1.94 -3.53 30.13
N TYR A 180 2.08 -2.27 29.69
CA TYR A 180 3.30 -1.44 29.72
C TYR A 180 4.21 -1.46 28.48
N PHE A 181 3.65 -1.26 27.28
CA PHE A 181 4.36 -0.42 26.28
C PHE A 181 3.52 0.74 25.73
N SER A 182 2.33 0.97 26.29
CA SER A 182 1.57 2.21 26.13
C SER A 182 1.67 3.02 27.42
N ASN A 183 2.72 3.85 27.51
CA ASN A 183 2.76 5.13 28.24
C ASN A 183 4.21 5.49 28.61
N GLN A 184 4.97 6.01 27.66
CA GLN A 184 5.87 7.13 27.97
C GLN A 184 5.66 8.19 26.89
N LYS A 185 5.23 9.36 27.36
CA LYS A 185 4.91 10.59 26.62
C LYS A 185 6.13 11.13 25.88
#